data_AF-A0A849Y4F7-F1
#
_entry.id   AF-A0A849Y4F7-F1
#
_cell.length_a   1.000
_cell.length_b   1.000
_cell.length_c   1.000
_cell.angle_alpha   90.00
_cell.angle_beta   90.00
_cell.angle_gamma   90.00
#
_symmetry.space_group_name_H-M   'P 1'
#
loop_
_entity.id
_entity.type
_entity.pdbx_description
1 polymer ?
#
loop_
_entity_poly.entity_id
_entity_poly.type
_entity_poly.pdbx_seq_one_letter_code
_entity_poly.pdbx_strand_id
1 'polypeptide(L)'
;MSRSLPAGLLGASVALLDQTTKAVALDRLSGNRSIEVFPDFFRLTLVVNTGAAWGLFRDKGLWLTLLAIAALVTLIVARRHFTATGPLPRIALGLLCGGILGNLTDRLARGHVVDFLSFHFRGFEWP
;
A
#
# COMPACT_ATOMS: atom_id res chain seq x y z
N MET A 1 17.67 1.96 -23.50
CA MET A 1 16.90 1.49 -22.31
C MET A 1 15.45 1.92 -22.44
N SER A 2 14.48 1.03 -22.17
CA SER A 2 13.06 1.42 -22.17
C SER A 2 12.81 2.52 -21.13
N ARG A 3 12.12 3.61 -21.50
CA ARG A 3 11.72 4.69 -20.58
C ARG A 3 10.88 4.21 -19.38
N SER A 4 10.40 2.96 -19.42
CA SER A 4 9.64 2.32 -18.34
C SER A 4 10.49 1.61 -17.28
N LEU A 5 11.77 1.32 -17.55
CA LEU A 5 12.63 0.59 -16.61
C LEU A 5 12.78 1.31 -15.25
N PRO A 6 12.98 2.64 -15.18
CA PRO A 6 13.09 3.34 -13.90
C PRO A 6 11.80 3.27 -13.07
N ALA A 7 10.63 3.34 -13.71
CA ALA A 7 9.35 3.21 -13.03
C ALA A 7 9.14 1.82 -12.45
N GLY A 8 9.55 0.77 -13.19
CA GLY A 8 9.49 -0.61 -12.72
C GLY A 8 10.40 -0.85 -11.50
N LEU A 9 11.64 -0.36 -11.54
CA LEU A 9 12.57 -0.44 -10.41
C LEU A 9 12.03 0.29 -9.18
N LEU A 10 11.52 1.52 -9.35
CA LEU A 10 10.91 2.26 -8.26
C LEU A 10 9.73 1.51 -7.66
N GLY A 11 8.83 0.97 -8.49
CA GLY A 11 7.68 0.20 -8.03
C GLY A 11 8.09 -1.06 -7.26
N ALA A 12 9.10 -1.79 -7.73
CA ALA A 12 9.64 -2.94 -7.02
C ALA A 12 10.23 -2.55 -5.66
N SER A 13 11.01 -1.46 -5.60
CA SER A 13 11.57 -0.95 -4.34
C SER A 13 10.49 -0.53 -3.35
N VAL A 14 9.44 0.15 -3.81
CA VAL A 14 8.30 0.55 -2.95
C VAL A 14 7.58 -0.67 -2.40
N ALA A 15 7.27 -1.67 -3.25
CA ALA A 15 6.62 -2.89 -2.81
C ALA A 15 7.47 -3.69 -1.82
N LEU A 16 8.80 -3.75 -2.04
CA LEU A 16 9.73 -4.40 -1.11
C LEU A 16 9.77 -3.68 0.24
N LEU A 17 9.83 -2.35 0.24
CA LEU A 17 9.81 -1.53 1.47
C LEU A 17 8.49 -1.68 2.22
N ASP A 18 7.36 -1.70 1.52
CA ASP A 18 6.04 -1.95 2.11
C ASP A 18 6.01 -3.32 2.82
N GLN A 19 6.38 -4.40 2.13
CA GLN A 19 6.36 -5.73 2.72
C GLN A 19 7.35 -5.89 3.87
N THR A 20 8.53 -5.26 3.77
CA THR A 20 9.52 -5.26 4.85
C THR A 20 9.00 -4.54 6.10
N THR A 21 8.42 -3.35 5.93
CA THR A 21 7.89 -2.58 7.06
C THR A 21 6.66 -3.24 7.69
N LYS A 22 5.78 -3.86 6.89
CA LYS A 22 4.66 -4.68 7.39
C LYS A 22 5.14 -5.91 8.15
N ALA A 23 6.19 -6.60 7.67
CA ALA A 23 6.76 -7.74 8.40
C ALA A 23 7.31 -7.30 9.77
N VAL A 24 8.02 -6.16 9.83
CA VAL A 24 8.50 -5.59 11.10
C VAL A 24 7.33 -5.18 12.00
N ALA A 25 6.28 -4.58 11.45
CA ALA A 25 5.10 -4.20 12.21
C ALA A 25 4.40 -5.43 12.82
N LEU A 26 4.21 -6.50 12.03
CA LEU A 26 3.65 -7.76 12.52
C LEU A 26 4.49 -8.34 13.67
N ASP A 27 5.81 -8.34 13.57
CA ASP A 27 6.70 -8.82 14.64
C ASP A 27 6.61 -7.96 15.93
N ARG A 28 6.66 -6.64 15.77
CA ARG A 28 6.82 -5.71 16.89
C ARG A 28 5.52 -5.31 17.58
N LEU A 29 4.40 -5.32 16.86
CA LEU A 29 3.12 -4.76 17.33
C LEU A 29 2.06 -5.84 17.57
N SER A 30 2.32 -7.12 17.22
CA SER A 30 1.42 -8.23 17.54
C SER A 30 1.14 -8.33 19.04
N GLY A 31 -0.06 -8.81 19.38
CA GLY A 31 -0.53 -8.94 20.77
C GLY A 31 -1.08 -7.64 21.36
N ASN A 32 -1.76 -6.82 20.54
CA ASN A 32 -2.32 -5.52 20.94
C ASN A 32 -1.28 -4.51 21.45
N ARG A 33 -0.01 -4.66 21.06
CA ARG A 33 1.04 -3.69 21.39
C ARG A 33 0.89 -2.47 20.49
N SER A 34 0.99 -1.30 21.09
CA SER A 34 1.02 -0.01 20.39
C SER A 34 2.22 0.78 20.86
N ILE A 35 2.90 1.46 19.92
CA ILE A 35 4.05 2.31 20.21
C ILE A 35 3.65 3.75 19.88
N GLU A 36 3.60 4.60 20.89
CA GLU A 36 3.38 6.03 20.71
C GLU A 36 4.68 6.68 20.21
N VAL A 37 4.59 7.37 19.07
CA VAL A 37 5.77 8.00 18.42
C VAL A 37 5.70 9.51 18.61
N PHE A 38 4.53 10.12 18.40
CA PHE A 38 4.24 11.50 18.74
C PHE A 38 2.98 11.55 19.59
N PRO A 39 3.08 12.02 20.85
CA PRO A 39 1.93 12.05 21.75
C PRO A 39 0.74 12.80 21.16
N ASP A 40 -0.46 12.27 21.38
CA ASP A 40 -1.74 12.81 20.90
C ASP A 40 -1.86 13.02 19.38
N PHE A 41 -0.93 12.46 18.58
CA PHE A 41 -0.89 12.64 17.13
C PHE A 41 -0.64 11.35 16.33
N PHE A 42 0.38 10.57 16.68
CA PHE A 42 0.84 9.45 15.85
C PHE A 42 1.35 8.27 16.69
N ARG A 43 0.80 7.09 16.39
CA ARG A 43 1.20 5.82 16.99
C ARG A 43 1.33 4.74 15.93
N LEU A 44 2.15 3.74 16.24
CA LEU A 44 2.23 2.50 15.50
C LEU A 44 1.37 1.46 16.20
N THR A 45 0.39 0.90 15.49
CA THR A 45 -0.52 -0.13 16.02
C THR A 45 -1.10 -0.95 14.87
N LEU A 46 -1.24 -2.26 15.02
CA LEU A 46 -1.74 -3.12 13.93
C LEU A 46 -3.24 -2.96 13.74
N VAL A 47 -3.62 -2.78 12.48
CA VAL A 47 -5.00 -2.80 12.02
C VAL A 47 -5.13 -3.81 10.90
N VAL A 48 -6.06 -4.76 11.07
CA VAL A 48 -6.42 -5.75 10.05
C VAL A 48 -7.50 -5.15 9.15
N ASN A 49 -7.13 -4.81 7.92
CA ASN A 49 -8.04 -4.15 6.98
C ASN A 49 -8.58 -5.13 5.93
N THR A 50 -9.82 -5.59 6.13
CA THR A 50 -10.55 -6.44 5.17
C THR A 50 -11.23 -5.65 4.05
N GLY A 51 -11.18 -4.31 4.09
CA GLY A 51 -11.79 -3.41 3.12
C GLY A 51 -10.77 -2.61 2.30
N ALA A 52 -11.24 -1.46 1.81
CA ALA A 52 -10.46 -0.41 1.16
C ALA A 52 -10.40 0.83 2.08
N ALA A 53 -10.09 2.01 1.51
CA ALA A 53 -10.06 3.27 2.26
C ALA A 53 -11.39 3.52 3.01
N TRP A 54 -11.29 4.08 4.22
CA TRP A 54 -12.43 4.34 5.12
C TRP A 54 -13.31 3.12 5.44
N GLY A 55 -12.79 1.90 5.28
CA GLY A 55 -13.54 0.67 5.49
C GLY A 55 -14.57 0.34 4.40
N LEU A 56 -14.50 1.01 3.24
CA LEU A 56 -15.35 0.70 2.10
C LEU A 56 -15.13 -0.74 1.62
N PHE A 57 -16.21 -1.40 1.18
CA PHE A 57 -16.17 -2.79 0.69
C PHE A 57 -15.57 -3.81 1.68
N ARG A 58 -15.82 -3.61 2.99
CA ARG A 58 -15.46 -4.58 4.03
C ARG A 58 -15.93 -6.00 3.67
N ASP A 59 -15.08 -6.98 3.90
CA ASP A 59 -15.30 -8.41 3.63
C ASP A 59 -15.54 -8.76 2.15
N LYS A 60 -15.21 -7.83 1.24
CA LYS A 60 -15.19 -8.06 -0.22
C LYS A 60 -13.77 -8.28 -0.73
N GLY A 61 -12.95 -9.01 0.04
CA GLY A 61 -11.52 -9.23 -0.25
C GLY A 61 -11.25 -9.71 -1.67
N LEU A 62 -12.03 -10.67 -2.20
CA LEU A 62 -11.90 -11.15 -3.58
C LEU A 62 -12.10 -10.03 -4.61
N TRP A 63 -13.13 -9.19 -4.44
CA TRP A 63 -13.41 -8.08 -5.36
C TRP A 63 -12.30 -7.03 -5.34
N LEU A 64 -11.77 -6.72 -4.15
CA LEU A 64 -10.67 -5.79 -4.00
C LEU A 64 -9.37 -6.32 -4.61
N THR A 65 -9.10 -7.62 -4.48
CA THR A 65 -7.99 -8.31 -5.15
C THR A 65 -8.12 -8.22 -6.67
N LEU A 66 -9.29 -8.54 -7.23
CA LEU A 66 -9.54 -8.45 -8.67
C LEU A 66 -9.41 -7.03 -9.19
N LEU A 67 -9.92 -6.04 -8.44
CA LEU A 67 -9.78 -4.62 -8.78
C LEU A 67 -8.30 -4.19 -8.78
N ALA A 68 -7.51 -4.60 -7.78
CA ALA A 68 -6.09 -4.30 -7.71
C ALA A 68 -5.31 -4.92 -8.88
N ILE A 69 -5.62 -6.18 -9.25
CA ILE A 69 -5.04 -6.84 -10.43
C ILE A 69 -5.40 -6.07 -11.71
N ALA A 70 -6.68 -5.73 -11.89
CA ALA A 70 -7.15 -4.99 -13.06
C ALA A 70 -6.48 -3.61 -13.18
N ALA A 71 -6.34 -2.88 -12.06
CA ALA A 71 -5.65 -1.60 -12.01
C ALA A 71 -4.16 -1.76 -12.37
N LEU A 72 -3.47 -2.74 -11.79
CA LEU A 72 -2.05 -3.00 -12.06
C LEU A 72 -1.81 -3.36 -13.53
N VAL A 73 -2.62 -4.27 -14.09
CA VAL A 73 -2.55 -4.64 -15.51
C VAL A 73 -2.77 -3.42 -16.40
N THR A 74 -3.80 -2.62 -16.10
CA THR A 74 -4.12 -1.39 -16.86
C THR A 74 -2.94 -0.42 -16.86
N LEU A 75 -2.33 -0.16 -15.69
CA LEU A 75 -1.17 0.72 -15.56
C LEU A 75 0.05 0.18 -16.32
N ILE A 76 0.29 -1.14 -16.29
CA ILE A 76 1.40 -1.76 -17.01
C ILE A 76 1.18 -1.68 -18.53
N VAL A 77 -0.02 -1.99 -19.03
CA VAL A 77 -0.34 -1.92 -20.46
C VAL A 77 -0.25 -0.47 -20.96
N ALA A 78 -0.84 0.47 -20.23
CA ALA A 78 -0.86 1.89 -20.59
C ALA A 78 0.45 2.65 -20.27
N ARG A 79 1.46 1.99 -19.67
CA ARG A 79 2.70 2.64 -19.20
C ARG A 79 3.41 3.50 -20.23
N ARG A 80 3.33 3.14 -21.52
CA ARG A 80 4.01 3.89 -22.59
C ARG A 80 3.41 5.29 -22.77
N HIS A 81 2.10 5.45 -22.57
CA HIS A 81 1.44 6.76 -22.64
C HIS A 81 1.89 7.68 -21.50
N PHE A 82 2.01 7.16 -20.28
CA PHE A 82 2.44 7.93 -19.12
C PHE A 82 3.95 8.23 -19.13
N THR A 83 4.78 7.24 -19.48
CA THR A 83 6.24 7.39 -19.40
C THR A 83 6.83 8.27 -20.52
N ALA A 84 6.05 8.58 -21.55
CA ALA A 84 6.47 9.44 -22.66
C ALA A 84 6.52 10.94 -22.29
N THR A 85 5.76 11.38 -21.30
CA THR A 85 5.49 12.80 -21.03
C THR A 85 6.45 13.47 -20.04
N GLY A 86 7.39 12.74 -19.44
CA GLY A 86 8.42 13.31 -18.57
C GLY A 86 8.85 12.39 -17.42
N PRO A 87 9.72 12.86 -16.51
CA PRO A 87 10.15 12.07 -15.35
C PRO A 87 9.06 11.94 -14.28
N LEU A 88 8.26 12.99 -14.04
CA LEU A 88 7.26 13.00 -12.98
C LEU A 88 6.18 11.91 -13.16
N PRO A 89 5.57 11.72 -14.35
CA PRO A 89 4.62 10.63 -14.57
C PRO A 89 5.22 9.23 -14.44
N ARG A 90 6.54 9.08 -14.70
CA ARG A 90 7.25 7.81 -14.48
C ARG A 90 7.37 7.49 -13.00
N ILE A 91 7.69 8.51 -12.19
CA ILE A 91 7.76 8.38 -10.73
C ILE A 91 6.38 8.04 -10.18
N ALA A 92 5.35 8.78 -10.57
CA ALA A 92 3.97 8.51 -10.17
C ALA A 92 3.52 7.09 -10.52
N LEU A 93 3.82 6.62 -11.74
CA LEU A 93 3.53 5.25 -12.17
C LEU A 93 4.24 4.22 -11.29
N GLY A 94 5.51 4.44 -10.97
CA GLY A 94 6.27 3.55 -10.07
C GLY A 94 5.67 3.48 -8.68
N LEU A 95 5.36 4.64 -8.08
CA LEU A 95 4.72 4.73 -6.75
C LEU A 95 3.36 4.02 -6.71
N LEU A 96 2.50 4.28 -7.72
CA LEU A 96 1.19 3.65 -7.82
C LEU A 96 1.29 2.13 -7.96
N CYS A 97 2.12 1.65 -8.91
CA CYS A 97 2.31 0.21 -9.12
C CYS A 97 2.88 -0.47 -7.87
N GLY A 98 3.85 0.17 -7.19
CA GLY A 98 4.45 -0.36 -5.97
C GLY A 98 3.45 -0.47 -4.82
N GLY A 99 2.66 0.58 -4.58
CA GLY A 99 1.62 0.57 -3.55
C GLY A 99 0.50 -0.43 -3.82
N ILE A 100 0.05 -0.54 -5.08
CA ILE A 100 -0.94 -1.55 -5.49
C ILE A 100 -0.36 -2.96 -5.26
N LEU A 101 0.89 -3.21 -5.67
CA LEU A 101 1.52 -4.51 -5.54
C LEU A 101 1.71 -4.92 -4.08
N GLY A 102 2.12 -4.00 -3.19
CA GLY A 102 2.23 -4.28 -1.76
C GLY A 102 0.90 -4.70 -1.14
N ASN A 103 -0.16 -3.92 -1.37
CA ASN A 103 -1.49 -4.22 -0.85
C ASN A 103 -2.15 -5.44 -1.52
N LEU A 104 -1.84 -5.73 -2.77
CA LEU A 104 -2.27 -6.96 -3.44
C LEU A 104 -1.57 -8.18 -2.85
N THR A 105 -0.27 -8.07 -2.55
CA THR A 105 0.52 -9.15 -1.94
C THR A 105 -0.09 -9.58 -0.60
N ASP A 106 -0.47 -8.64 0.26
CA ASP A 106 -1.14 -8.96 1.52
C ASP A 106 -2.47 -9.66 1.32
N ARG A 107 -3.31 -9.17 0.39
CA ARG A 107 -4.61 -9.78 0.11
C ARG A 107 -4.47 -11.21 -0.40
N LEU A 108 -3.48 -11.48 -1.24
CA LEU A 108 -3.21 -12.83 -1.75
C LEU A 108 -2.65 -13.75 -0.67
N ALA A 109 -1.76 -13.25 0.19
CA ALA A 109 -1.09 -14.06 1.21
C ALA A 109 -1.92 -14.27 2.49
N ARG A 110 -2.74 -13.28 2.87
CA ARG A 110 -3.42 -13.19 4.18
C ARG A 110 -4.92 -12.92 4.11
N GLY A 111 -5.45 -12.56 2.94
CA GLY A 111 -6.87 -12.21 2.75
C GLY A 111 -7.26 -10.79 3.18
N HIS A 112 -6.34 -10.01 3.73
CA HIS A 112 -6.55 -8.64 4.22
C HIS A 112 -5.26 -7.83 4.07
N VAL A 113 -5.32 -6.51 4.23
CA VAL A 113 -4.14 -5.63 4.26
C VAL A 113 -3.72 -5.39 5.70
N VAL A 114 -2.40 -5.37 5.94
CA VAL A 114 -1.83 -5.01 7.24
C VAL A 114 -1.55 -3.52 7.25
N ASP A 115 -2.34 -2.77 8.03
CA ASP A 115 -2.11 -1.35 8.28
C ASP A 115 -1.45 -1.19 9.65
N PHE A 116 -0.55 -0.22 9.80
CA PHE A 116 0.18 -0.04 11.07
C PHE A 116 0.49 1.41 11.45
N LEU A 117 0.13 2.36 10.59
CA LEU A 117 0.32 3.80 10.82
C LEU A 117 -1.02 4.39 11.28
N SER A 118 -1.11 4.82 12.54
CA SER A 118 -2.34 5.38 13.10
C SER A 118 -2.12 6.84 13.48
N PHE A 119 -2.81 7.73 12.77
CA PHE A 119 -2.84 9.17 13.04
C PHE A 119 -4.13 9.52 13.77
N HIS A 120 -4.05 10.37 14.78
CA HIS A 120 -5.18 10.81 15.56
C HIS A 120 -4.99 12.27 15.97
N PHE A 121 -6.08 12.98 16.25
CA PHE A 121 -6.00 14.34 16.77
C PHE A 121 -7.26 14.67 17.54
N ARG A 122 -7.14 15.05 18.82
CA ARG A 122 -8.27 15.48 19.68
C ARG A 122 -9.45 14.48 19.68
N GLY A 123 -9.16 13.18 19.78
CA GLY A 123 -10.18 12.12 19.81
C GLY A 123 -10.72 11.70 18.44
N PHE A 124 -10.30 12.33 17.36
CA PHE A 124 -10.56 11.86 15.99
C PHE A 124 -9.42 10.93 15.55
N GLU A 125 -9.74 9.74 15.03
CA GLU A 125 -8.78 8.83 14.41
C GLU A 125 -8.90 8.90 12.89
N TRP A 126 -7.78 9.13 12.20
CA TRP A 126 -7.71 9.03 10.76
C TRP A 126 -7.65 7.55 10.34
N PRO A 127 -8.52 7.10 9.43
CA PRO A 127 -8.63 5.70 9.04
C PRO A 127 -7.60 5.23 8.02
#